data_AF-A0A526RAS0-F1
#
_entry.id   AF-A0A526RAS0-F1
#
_cell.length_a   1.000
_cell.length_b   1.000
_cell.length_c   1.000
_cell.angle_alpha   90.00
_cell.angle_beta   90.00
_cell.angle_gamma   90.00
#
_symmetry.space_group_name_H-M   'P 1'
#
loop_
_entity.id
_entity.type
_entity.pdbx_description
1 polymer ?
#
loop_
_entity_poly.entity_id
_entity_poly.type
_entity_poly.pdbx_seq_one_letter_code
_entity_poly.pdbx_strand_id
1 'polypeptide(L)'
;LLARAPAEDVAAYEVADLERAADLAGRAIARHKKGDSIVAIDTESGVARQGRPVTVITVVNDNMPFLFDSILGEITETAGEPLLVTHPVVAVRHGKGGVEEILGDGGYAKGDGSHDRLSVVHVHIGRLSAELAEALAGHLKKLLVQVRAAVTDWKPMLARLDQAISEFRYAPVPLDKAHVTEAIAFLEWLRDDNFTFLGMREFKYTGGEKSGTLERADKPGLGILSDPDVLVLRRGTEAVTTTPEIRAFLHGPEPLIVTKANAKSAVHRRIYLDYIGVKTYTAKGTLSGELRIVGLFTSTAYTRSVMKIPYLRSKAETIIAKSGFNPNDHSGKALINV
;
A
#
# COMPACT_ATOMS: atom_id res chain seq x y z
N LEU A 1 23.34 11.68 8.24
CA LEU A 1 22.17 12.33 7.62
C LEU A 1 22.42 12.68 6.15
N LEU A 2 23.41 13.52 5.85
CA LEU A 2 23.62 14.12 4.53
C LEU A 2 24.51 13.32 3.56
N ALA A 3 25.04 12.17 3.96
CA ALA A 3 26.06 11.42 3.20
C ALA A 3 25.64 11.01 1.78
N ARG A 4 24.33 11.02 1.48
CA ARG A 4 23.76 10.67 0.17
C ARG A 4 22.85 11.77 -0.40
N ALA A 5 22.88 12.96 0.19
CA ALA A 5 22.08 14.08 -0.30
C ALA A 5 22.71 14.65 -1.60
N PRO A 6 21.92 15.01 -2.62
CA PRO A 6 22.43 15.67 -3.82
C PRO A 6 23.20 16.96 -3.46
N ALA A 7 24.34 17.17 -4.10
CA ALA A 7 25.19 18.33 -3.79
C ALA A 7 24.46 19.66 -4.07
N GLU A 8 23.64 19.72 -5.12
CA GLU A 8 22.82 20.90 -5.44
C GLU A 8 21.81 21.26 -4.34
N ASP A 9 21.20 20.27 -3.69
CA ASP A 9 20.21 20.50 -2.64
C ASP A 9 20.88 21.02 -1.37
N VAL A 10 22.05 20.49 -1.05
CA VAL A 10 22.85 20.89 0.11
C VAL A 10 23.47 22.28 -0.08
N ALA A 11 23.87 22.64 -1.30
CA ALA A 11 24.47 23.94 -1.61
C ALA A 11 23.54 25.14 -1.34
N ALA A 12 22.24 24.89 -1.18
CA ALA A 12 21.25 25.91 -0.83
C ALA A 12 21.19 26.26 0.68
N TYR A 13 22.02 25.62 1.51
CA TYR A 13 22.05 25.77 2.95
C TYR A 13 23.43 26.23 3.45
N GLU A 14 23.43 27.02 4.53
CA GLU A 14 24.66 27.27 5.28
C GLU A 14 25.02 26.04 6.13
N VAL A 15 26.31 25.87 6.43
CA VAL A 15 26.80 24.73 7.24
C VAL A 15 26.08 24.66 8.59
N ALA A 16 25.87 25.81 9.25
CA ALA A 16 25.19 25.86 10.55
C ALA A 16 23.71 25.42 10.48
N ASP A 17 23.03 25.63 9.35
CA ASP A 17 21.65 25.14 9.14
C ASP A 17 21.61 23.62 9.00
N LEU A 18 22.61 23.06 8.30
CA LEU A 18 22.76 21.61 8.12
C LEU A 18 23.13 20.89 9.43
N GLU A 19 23.95 21.51 10.28
CA GLU A 19 24.26 21.02 11.62
C GLU A 19 23.00 21.00 12.49
N ARG A 20 22.21 22.09 12.49
CA ARG A 20 20.91 22.13 13.20
C ARG A 20 19.94 21.05 12.70
N ALA A 21 19.87 20.82 11.39
CA ALA A 21 19.06 19.76 10.80
C ALA A 21 19.53 18.36 11.25
N ALA A 22 20.84 18.14 11.32
CA ALA A 22 21.43 16.91 11.84
C ALA A 22 21.11 16.69 13.33
N ASP A 23 21.18 17.73 14.15
CA ASP A 23 20.84 17.67 15.58
C ASP A 23 19.35 17.35 15.81
N LEU A 24 18.45 17.93 15.00
CA LEU A 24 17.04 17.60 15.00
C LEU A 24 16.81 16.11 14.71
N ALA A 25 17.46 15.58 13.67
CA ALA A 25 17.39 14.18 13.35
C ALA A 25 17.97 13.29 14.46
N GLY A 26 19.12 13.67 15.03
CA GLY A 26 19.77 12.96 16.13
C GLY A 26 18.88 12.86 17.38
N ARG A 27 18.21 13.96 17.76
CA ARG A 27 17.23 13.96 18.87
C ARG A 27 16.05 13.05 18.61
N ALA A 28 15.54 13.01 17.37
CA ALA A 28 14.45 12.10 17.00
C ALA A 28 14.89 10.63 17.07
N ILE A 29 16.10 10.31 16.58
CA ILE A 29 16.68 8.97 16.63
C ILE A 29 16.85 8.51 18.08
N ALA A 30 17.43 9.34 18.95
CA ALA A 30 17.68 9.01 20.36
C ALA A 30 16.40 8.60 21.10
N ARG A 31 15.26 9.22 20.76
CA ARG A 31 13.95 8.95 21.37
C ARG A 31 13.26 7.68 20.87
N HIS A 32 13.71 7.12 19.75
CA HIS A 32 13.04 5.98 19.13
C HIS A 32 13.19 4.71 19.99
N LYS A 33 12.07 4.00 20.18
CA LYS A 33 12.02 2.67 20.80
C LYS A 33 11.59 1.64 19.77
N LYS A 34 12.09 0.42 19.90
CA LYS A 34 11.77 -0.67 18.98
C LYS A 34 10.26 -0.91 18.91
N GLY A 35 9.70 -0.98 17.72
CA GLY A 35 8.26 -1.12 17.48
C GLY A 35 7.48 0.20 17.41
N ASP A 36 8.06 1.31 17.88
CA ASP A 36 7.42 2.62 17.86
C ASP A 36 7.70 3.37 16.54
N SER A 37 7.16 4.58 16.44
CA SER A 37 7.50 5.52 15.37
C SER A 37 7.55 6.93 15.92
N ILE A 38 8.61 7.66 15.58
CA ILE A 38 8.77 9.06 15.95
C ILE A 38 8.36 9.90 14.75
N VAL A 39 7.49 10.89 14.98
CA VAL A 39 7.17 11.96 14.04
C VAL A 39 7.46 13.27 14.75
N ALA A 40 8.52 13.95 14.33
CA ALA A 40 8.92 15.27 14.82
C ALA A 40 8.76 16.28 13.68
N ILE A 41 8.04 17.37 13.93
CA ILE A 41 7.80 18.45 12.98
C ILE A 41 8.15 19.76 13.67
N ASP A 42 9.25 20.38 13.24
CA ASP A 42 9.82 21.58 13.83
C ASP A 42 9.59 22.77 12.89
N THR A 43 8.57 23.58 13.18
CA THR A 43 8.21 24.80 12.41
C THR A 43 9.08 26.00 12.74
N GLU A 44 9.73 25.98 13.91
CA GLU A 44 10.73 26.95 14.38
C GLU A 44 12.10 26.29 14.55
N SER A 45 12.48 25.49 13.56
CA SER A 45 13.72 24.69 13.54
C SER A 45 15.00 25.52 13.65
N GLY A 46 14.94 26.82 13.35
CA GLY A 46 16.11 27.67 13.14
C GLY A 46 16.89 27.34 11.87
N VAL A 47 16.38 26.43 11.03
CA VAL A 47 16.97 26.07 9.73
C VAL A 47 16.40 26.99 8.65
N ALA A 48 17.28 27.54 7.83
CA ALA A 48 16.92 28.32 6.65
C ALA A 48 17.58 27.76 5.38
N ARG A 49 16.83 27.78 4.27
CA ARG A 49 17.34 27.49 2.92
C ARG A 49 17.42 28.81 2.16
N GLN A 50 18.61 29.21 1.71
CA GLN A 50 18.84 30.52 1.07
C GLN A 50 18.28 31.69 1.89
N GLY A 51 18.47 31.65 3.21
CA GLY A 51 17.97 32.66 4.16
C GLY A 51 16.46 32.62 4.43
N ARG A 52 15.70 31.68 3.84
CA ARG A 52 14.27 31.50 4.09
C ARG A 52 14.02 30.38 5.11
N PRO A 53 13.32 30.63 6.22
CA PRO A 53 12.99 29.61 7.21
C PRO A 53 12.22 28.43 6.60
N VAL A 54 12.52 27.22 7.05
CA VAL A 54 11.86 25.97 6.63
C VAL A 54 11.27 25.21 7.80
N THR A 55 10.24 24.41 7.53
CA THR A 55 9.78 23.38 8.46
C THR A 55 10.65 22.14 8.29
N VAL A 56 11.14 21.58 9.38
CA VAL A 56 11.93 20.34 9.37
C VAL A 56 11.07 19.20 9.89
N ILE A 57 10.90 18.16 9.08
CA ILE A 57 10.13 16.96 9.42
C ILE A 57 11.13 15.81 9.56
N THR A 58 11.15 15.14 10.72
CA THR A 58 11.89 13.90 10.91
C THR A 58 10.95 12.78 11.32
N VAL A 59 10.94 11.71 10.53
CA VAL A 59 10.25 10.47 10.84
C VAL A 59 11.28 9.37 11.07
N VAL A 60 11.22 8.73 12.24
CA VAL A 60 12.08 7.59 12.58
C VAL A 60 11.22 6.37 12.84
N ASN A 61 11.53 5.25 12.19
CA ASN A 61 10.82 3.99 12.33
C ASN A 61 11.79 2.81 12.20
N ASP A 62 11.44 1.66 12.74
CA ASP A 62 12.05 0.39 12.38
C ASP A 62 12.08 0.24 10.85
N ASN A 63 13.22 -0.12 10.29
CA ASN A 63 13.38 -0.17 8.84
C ASN A 63 12.50 -1.28 8.23
N MET A 64 11.56 -0.89 7.36
CA MET A 64 10.66 -1.78 6.64
C MET A 64 10.28 -1.21 5.26
N PRO A 65 9.73 -2.03 4.35
CA PRO A 65 9.27 -1.55 3.04
C PRO A 65 8.21 -0.43 3.13
N PHE A 66 8.08 0.34 2.06
CA PHE A 66 7.06 1.37 1.84
C PHE A 66 7.13 2.64 2.70
N LEU A 67 8.08 2.76 3.64
CA LEU A 67 8.14 3.92 4.52
C LEU A 67 8.37 5.23 3.75
N PHE A 68 9.44 5.27 2.96
CA PHE A 68 9.93 6.50 2.33
C PHE A 68 8.89 7.15 1.43
N ASP A 69 8.40 6.37 0.48
CA ASP A 69 7.42 6.73 -0.53
C ASP A 69 6.04 7.01 0.05
N SER A 70 5.61 6.28 1.10
CA SER A 70 4.40 6.63 1.85
C SER A 70 4.51 7.99 2.54
N ILE A 71 5.61 8.24 3.25
CA ILE A 71 5.83 9.49 4.00
C ILE A 71 5.91 10.66 3.02
N LEU A 72 6.72 10.52 1.96
CA LEU A 72 6.88 11.55 0.96
C LEU A 72 5.56 11.86 0.25
N GLY A 73 4.79 10.83 -0.11
CA GLY A 73 3.48 10.98 -0.72
C GLY A 73 2.49 11.76 0.16
N GLU A 74 2.45 11.47 1.46
CA GLU A 74 1.61 12.21 2.41
C GLU A 74 2.04 13.68 2.53
N ILE A 75 3.34 13.94 2.67
CA ILE A 75 3.89 15.30 2.77
C ILE A 75 3.56 16.11 1.50
N THR A 76 3.81 15.55 0.32
CA THR A 76 3.55 16.24 -0.96
C THR A 76 2.07 16.53 -1.18
N GLU A 77 1.17 15.62 -0.78
CA GLU A 77 -0.28 15.80 -0.97
C GLU A 77 -0.87 16.85 0.00
N THR A 78 -0.30 17.03 1.19
CA THR A 78 -0.93 17.81 2.27
C THR A 78 -0.16 19.04 2.74
N ALA A 79 1.16 19.08 2.56
CA ALA A 79 2.04 20.10 3.14
C ALA A 79 2.93 20.83 2.12
N GLY A 80 3.01 20.31 0.89
CA GLY A 80 3.68 20.95 -0.24
C GLY A 80 4.94 20.23 -0.71
N GLU A 81 5.65 20.87 -1.63
CA GLU A 81 6.81 20.27 -2.30
C GLU A 81 8.03 20.19 -1.35
N PRO A 82 8.69 19.02 -1.25
CA PRO A 82 9.96 18.86 -0.55
C PRO A 82 11.08 19.74 -1.13
N LEU A 83 11.79 20.45 -0.26
CA LEU A 83 12.95 21.29 -0.58
C LEU A 83 14.29 20.57 -0.38
N LEU A 84 14.30 19.58 0.52
CA LEU A 84 15.40 18.66 0.78
C LEU A 84 14.79 17.36 1.28
N VAL A 85 15.30 16.23 0.80
CA VAL A 85 14.90 14.90 1.28
C VAL A 85 16.14 14.08 1.54
N THR A 86 16.24 13.50 2.74
CA THR A 86 17.25 12.48 3.05
C THR A 86 16.58 11.28 3.69
N HIS A 87 17.07 10.09 3.36
CA HIS A 87 16.53 8.83 3.86
C HIS A 87 17.64 7.82 4.18
N PRO A 88 18.53 8.10 5.14
CA PRO A 88 19.49 7.10 5.59
C PRO A 88 18.78 5.97 6.35
N VAL A 89 19.27 4.76 6.16
CA VAL A 89 19.05 3.64 7.08
C VAL A 89 20.26 3.58 8.00
N VAL A 90 20.04 3.64 9.31
CA VAL A 90 21.11 3.63 10.32
C VAL A 90 21.04 2.36 11.16
N ALA A 91 22.19 1.76 11.44
CA ALA A 91 22.31 0.67 12.40
C ALA A 91 22.44 1.25 13.81
N VAL A 92 21.67 0.72 14.77
CA VAL A 92 21.60 1.24 16.14
C VAL A 92 21.59 0.12 17.17
N ARG A 93 21.96 0.49 18.40
CA ARG A 93 21.73 -0.31 19.60
C ARG A 93 20.72 0.40 20.49
N HIS A 94 19.59 -0.24 20.76
CA HIS A 94 18.60 0.24 21.71
C HIS A 94 19.00 -0.09 23.15
N GLY A 95 18.71 0.84 24.04
CA GLY A 95 18.70 0.65 25.48
C GLY A 95 17.31 0.70 26.08
N LYS A 96 17.23 0.88 27.40
CA LYS A 96 15.94 0.97 28.12
C LYS A 96 15.15 2.24 27.77
N GLY A 97 15.84 3.33 27.41
CA GLY A 97 15.24 4.65 27.19
C GLY A 97 14.97 5.03 25.73
N GLY A 98 15.54 4.29 24.78
CA GLY A 98 15.58 4.66 23.36
C GLY A 98 16.86 4.14 22.70
N VAL A 99 17.36 4.83 21.68
CA VAL A 99 18.63 4.49 21.04
C VAL A 99 19.79 4.97 21.93
N GLU A 100 20.70 4.06 22.31
CA GLU A 100 21.91 4.38 23.07
C GLU A 100 23.10 4.70 22.18
N GLU A 101 23.17 4.06 21.01
CA GLU A 101 24.32 4.16 20.12
C GLU A 101 23.91 4.02 18.65
N ILE A 102 24.49 4.87 17.79
CA ILE A 102 24.43 4.77 16.33
C ILE A 102 25.74 4.13 15.88
N LEU A 103 25.63 2.95 15.26
CA LEU A 103 26.78 2.11 14.91
C LEU A 103 27.31 2.40 13.51
N GLY A 104 26.50 3.04 12.66
CA GLY A 104 26.90 3.44 11.31
C GLY A 104 25.79 3.33 10.27
N ASP A 105 26.19 3.24 9.00
CA ASP A 105 25.29 3.08 7.85
C ASP A 105 24.71 1.65 7.84
N GLY A 106 23.39 1.55 8.01
CA GLY A 106 22.65 0.28 8.01
C GLY A 106 22.23 -0.19 6.61
N GLY A 107 22.57 0.54 5.55
CA GLY A 107 22.20 0.24 4.17
C GLY A 107 22.97 -0.91 3.52
N TYR A 108 24.15 -1.27 4.05
CA TYR A 108 25.03 -2.29 3.46
C TYR A 108 25.09 -3.62 4.23
N ALA A 109 24.59 -3.66 5.47
CA ALA A 109 24.64 -4.86 6.28
C ALA A 109 23.47 -5.81 5.94
N LYS A 110 23.77 -7.03 5.48
CA LYS A 110 22.84 -8.15 5.68
C LYS A 110 22.64 -8.27 7.18
N GLY A 111 21.40 -8.19 7.64
CA GLY A 111 21.10 -8.27 9.07
C GLY A 111 21.62 -9.58 9.64
N ASP A 112 22.69 -9.51 10.42
CA ASP A 112 23.21 -10.63 11.21
C ASP A 112 22.44 -10.79 12.54
N GLY A 113 21.43 -9.95 12.76
CA GLY A 113 20.58 -9.93 13.95
C GLY A 113 21.22 -9.29 15.18
N SER A 114 22.45 -8.78 15.07
CA SER A 114 23.18 -8.19 16.19
C SER A 114 22.78 -6.73 16.47
N HIS A 115 22.17 -6.05 15.49
CA HIS A 115 21.80 -4.63 15.60
C HIS A 115 20.45 -4.34 14.95
N ASP A 116 19.73 -3.37 15.51
CA ASP A 116 18.47 -2.87 14.96
C ASP A 116 18.75 -1.86 13.84
N ARG A 117 17.84 -1.77 12.86
CA ARG A 117 17.97 -0.82 11.74
C ARG A 117 16.82 0.15 11.76
N LEU A 118 17.13 1.45 11.71
CA LEU A 118 16.14 2.51 11.65
C LEU A 118 16.15 3.19 10.29
N SER A 119 14.96 3.38 9.74
CA SER A 119 14.71 4.26 8.60
C SER A 119 14.48 5.67 9.13
N VAL A 120 15.32 6.63 8.73
CA VAL A 120 15.20 8.03 9.12
C VAL A 120 14.82 8.83 7.88
N VAL A 121 13.55 9.19 7.74
CA VAL A 121 13.07 10.06 6.67
C VAL A 121 13.10 11.49 7.19
N HIS A 122 13.94 12.33 6.58
CA HIS A 122 14.13 13.71 6.99
C HIS A 122 13.88 14.62 5.82
N VAL A 123 12.90 15.52 5.96
CA VAL A 123 12.35 16.32 4.87
C VAL A 123 12.25 17.77 5.30
N HIS A 124 12.71 18.67 4.44
CA HIS A 124 12.47 20.11 4.59
C HIS A 124 11.37 20.55 3.64
N ILE A 125 10.44 21.36 4.12
CA ILE A 125 9.37 21.98 3.31
C ILE A 125 9.26 23.47 3.64
N GLY A 126 8.42 24.19 2.89
CA GLY A 126 8.02 25.55 3.25
C GLY A 126 7.50 25.66 4.68
N ARG A 127 7.56 26.87 5.26
CA ARG A 127 7.11 27.09 6.63
C ARG A 127 5.62 26.77 6.77
N LEU A 128 5.28 25.90 7.72
CA LEU A 128 3.91 25.57 8.11
C LEU A 128 3.48 26.41 9.31
N SER A 129 2.17 26.60 9.46
CA SER A 129 1.58 27.02 10.73
C SER A 129 1.60 25.86 11.73
N ALA A 130 1.43 26.16 13.02
CA ALA A 130 1.37 25.14 14.07
C ALA A 130 0.20 24.15 13.85
N GLU A 131 -0.94 24.65 13.38
CA GLU A 131 -2.14 23.85 13.12
C GLU A 131 -1.91 22.85 11.97
N LEU A 132 -1.27 23.31 10.88
CA LEU A 132 -0.94 22.45 9.74
C LEU A 132 0.12 21.41 10.12
N ALA A 133 1.09 21.79 10.95
CA ALA A 133 2.10 20.86 11.47
C ALA A 133 1.48 19.76 12.35
N GLU A 134 0.57 20.11 13.27
CA GLU A 134 -0.11 19.13 14.12
C GLU A 134 -1.00 18.19 13.29
N ALA A 135 -1.73 18.73 12.30
CA ALA A 135 -2.54 17.92 11.39
C ALA A 135 -1.68 16.91 10.60
N LEU A 136 -0.55 17.37 10.03
CA LEU A 136 0.41 16.52 9.32
C LEU A 136 1.00 15.45 10.26
N ALA A 137 1.34 15.80 11.50
CA ALA A 137 1.84 14.84 12.48
C ALA A 137 0.81 13.73 12.77
N GLY A 138 -0.46 14.09 12.92
CA GLY A 138 -1.56 13.15 13.10
C GLY A 138 -1.74 12.21 11.90
N HIS A 139 -1.64 12.74 10.68
CA HIS A 139 -1.74 11.97 9.44
C HIS A 139 -0.57 11.00 9.27
N LEU A 140 0.67 11.47 9.47
CA LEU A 140 1.86 10.64 9.39
C LEU A 140 1.83 9.51 10.45
N LYS A 141 1.34 9.76 11.67
CA LYS A 141 1.16 8.70 12.68
C LYS A 141 0.21 7.61 12.18
N LYS A 142 -0.95 7.98 11.62
CA LYS A 142 -1.92 7.03 11.06
C LYS A 142 -1.35 6.26 9.87
N LEU A 143 -0.65 6.96 8.97
CA LEU A 143 0.06 6.37 7.83
C LEU A 143 1.04 5.28 8.28
N LEU A 144 1.87 5.55 9.29
CA LEU A 144 2.88 4.60 9.77
C LEU A 144 2.25 3.34 10.39
N VAL A 145 1.08 3.47 11.03
CA VAL A 145 0.29 2.31 11.49
C VAL A 145 -0.16 1.46 10.30
N GLN A 146 -0.67 2.09 9.23
CA GLN A 146 -1.09 1.37 8.02
C GLN A 146 0.07 0.68 7.31
N VAL A 147 1.23 1.35 7.18
CA VAL A 147 2.45 0.75 6.62
C VAL A 147 2.85 -0.49 7.42
N ARG A 148 2.89 -0.37 8.76
CA ARG A 148 3.25 -1.49 9.63
C ARG A 148 2.27 -2.66 9.44
N ALA A 149 0.96 -2.40 9.47
CA ALA A 149 -0.05 -3.44 9.29
C ALA A 149 0.09 -4.16 7.95
N ALA A 150 0.27 -3.42 6.85
CA ALA A 150 0.47 -4.02 5.52
C ALA A 150 1.71 -4.91 5.46
N VAL A 151 2.81 -4.50 6.10
CA VAL A 151 4.07 -5.26 6.12
C VAL A 151 3.98 -6.49 7.05
N THR A 152 3.45 -6.33 8.26
CA THR A 152 3.36 -7.44 9.24
C THR A 152 2.40 -8.53 8.77
N ASP A 153 1.30 -8.13 8.15
CA ASP A 153 0.26 -9.06 7.70
C ASP A 153 0.50 -9.60 6.30
N TRP A 154 1.66 -9.31 5.68
CA TRP A 154 1.97 -9.80 4.35
C TRP A 154 1.84 -11.34 4.23
N LYS A 155 2.49 -12.07 5.14
CA LYS A 155 2.40 -13.54 5.18
C LYS A 155 0.99 -14.04 5.51
N PRO A 156 0.28 -13.50 6.53
CA PRO A 156 -1.14 -13.80 6.73
C PRO A 156 -2.03 -13.58 5.50
N MET A 157 -1.84 -12.49 4.77
CA MET A 157 -2.58 -12.21 3.53
C MET A 157 -2.29 -13.25 2.45
N LEU A 158 -1.02 -13.63 2.26
CA LEU A 158 -0.65 -14.72 1.35
C LEU A 158 -1.26 -16.06 1.73
N ALA A 159 -1.26 -16.41 3.02
CA ALA A 159 -1.88 -17.64 3.50
C ALA A 159 -3.39 -17.63 3.26
N ARG A 160 -4.05 -16.48 3.44
CA ARG A 160 -5.48 -16.34 3.17
C ARG A 160 -5.81 -16.44 1.68
N LEU A 161 -4.96 -15.92 0.81
CA LEU A 161 -5.06 -16.07 -0.63
C LEU A 161 -4.91 -17.54 -1.06
N ASP A 162 -3.91 -18.25 -0.51
CA ASP A 162 -3.71 -19.69 -0.76
C ASP A 162 -4.94 -20.50 -0.34
N GLN A 163 -5.55 -20.14 0.79
CA GLN A 163 -6.79 -20.75 1.22
C GLN A 163 -7.92 -20.53 0.19
N ALA A 164 -8.09 -19.32 -0.34
CA ALA A 164 -9.10 -19.05 -1.37
C ALA A 164 -8.85 -19.86 -2.66
N ILE A 165 -7.58 -19.97 -3.08
CA ILE A 165 -7.18 -20.79 -4.22
C ILE A 165 -7.52 -22.27 -3.96
N SER A 166 -7.21 -22.79 -2.78
CA SER A 166 -7.53 -24.15 -2.37
C SER A 166 -9.04 -24.41 -2.33
N GLU A 167 -9.82 -23.45 -1.83
CA GLU A 167 -11.29 -23.53 -1.83
C GLU A 167 -11.84 -23.65 -3.26
N PHE A 168 -11.33 -22.87 -4.22
CA PHE A 168 -11.71 -23.01 -5.63
C PHE A 168 -11.25 -24.32 -6.28
N ARG A 169 -10.10 -24.87 -5.88
CA ARG A 169 -9.57 -26.13 -6.44
C ARG A 169 -10.33 -27.36 -5.97
N TYR A 170 -10.77 -27.38 -4.71
CA TYR A 170 -11.22 -28.62 -4.06
C TYR A 170 -12.64 -28.57 -3.49
N ALA A 171 -13.22 -27.39 -3.24
CA ALA A 171 -14.59 -27.30 -2.74
C ALA A 171 -15.61 -27.39 -3.90
N PRO A 172 -16.86 -27.82 -3.62
CA PRO A 172 -17.93 -27.79 -4.62
C PRO A 172 -18.33 -26.33 -4.89
N VAL A 173 -17.76 -25.73 -5.93
CA VAL A 173 -18.12 -24.37 -6.39
C VAL A 173 -19.14 -24.48 -7.53
N PRO A 174 -20.32 -23.84 -7.43
CA PRO A 174 -21.38 -23.93 -8.44
C PRO A 174 -21.13 -22.98 -9.62
N LEU A 175 -19.89 -22.93 -10.12
CA LEU A 175 -19.48 -22.09 -11.24
C LEU A 175 -18.89 -22.94 -12.36
N ASP A 176 -18.81 -22.37 -13.55
CA ASP A 176 -18.17 -23.03 -14.69
C ASP A 176 -16.68 -23.32 -14.40
N LYS A 177 -16.23 -24.53 -14.75
CA LYS A 177 -14.86 -24.99 -14.46
C LYS A 177 -13.79 -24.16 -15.16
N ALA A 178 -14.05 -23.68 -16.38
CA ALA A 178 -13.08 -22.86 -17.11
C ALA A 178 -12.91 -21.50 -16.42
N HIS A 179 -14.02 -20.89 -15.97
CA HIS A 179 -13.96 -19.64 -15.21
C HIS A 179 -13.21 -19.80 -13.89
N VAL A 180 -13.46 -20.89 -13.15
CA VAL A 180 -12.75 -21.19 -11.89
C VAL A 180 -11.25 -21.41 -12.14
N THR A 181 -10.89 -22.10 -13.22
CA THR A 181 -9.49 -22.33 -13.60
C THR A 181 -8.76 -21.03 -13.90
N GLU A 182 -9.36 -20.11 -14.66
CA GLU A 182 -8.79 -18.78 -14.91
C GLU A 182 -8.71 -17.93 -13.63
N ALA A 183 -9.70 -18.01 -12.75
CA ALA A 183 -9.66 -17.33 -11.46
C ALA A 183 -8.49 -17.81 -10.58
N ILE A 184 -8.28 -19.13 -10.47
CA ILE A 184 -7.13 -19.70 -9.76
C ILE A 184 -5.82 -19.19 -10.35
N ALA A 185 -5.67 -19.27 -11.69
CA ALA A 185 -4.46 -18.81 -12.36
C ALA A 185 -4.19 -17.31 -12.13
N PHE A 186 -5.24 -16.48 -12.05
CA PHE A 186 -5.10 -15.07 -11.73
C PHE A 186 -4.68 -14.85 -10.28
N LEU A 187 -5.28 -15.52 -9.32
CA LEU A 187 -4.91 -15.38 -7.90
C LEU A 187 -3.46 -15.84 -7.64
N GLU A 188 -3.01 -16.91 -8.32
CA GLU A 188 -1.61 -17.35 -8.30
C GLU A 188 -0.68 -16.32 -8.95
N TRP A 189 -1.11 -15.73 -10.07
CA TRP A 189 -0.35 -14.66 -10.71
C TRP A 189 -0.20 -13.43 -9.78
N LEU A 190 -1.24 -13.04 -9.04
CA LEU A 190 -1.12 -11.97 -8.04
C LEU A 190 -0.10 -12.30 -6.96
N ARG A 191 -0.13 -13.55 -6.46
CA ARG A 191 0.81 -14.08 -5.46
C ARG A 191 2.26 -14.01 -5.94
N ASP A 192 2.50 -14.28 -7.22
CA ASP A 192 3.83 -14.33 -7.84
C ASP A 192 4.38 -12.93 -8.17
N ASP A 193 4.38 -12.03 -7.17
CA ASP A 193 4.93 -10.67 -7.21
C ASP A 193 4.30 -9.73 -8.27
N ASN A 194 3.10 -10.03 -8.75
CA ASN A 194 2.37 -9.13 -9.65
C ASN A 194 1.40 -8.18 -8.95
N PHE A 195 1.25 -8.32 -7.63
CA PHE A 195 0.40 -7.49 -6.80
C PHE A 195 1.04 -7.18 -5.45
N THR A 196 1.09 -5.91 -5.08
CA THR A 196 1.42 -5.47 -3.72
C THR A 196 0.14 -5.51 -2.89
N PHE A 197 0.01 -6.53 -2.05
CA PHE A 197 -1.15 -6.69 -1.16
C PHE A 197 -1.03 -5.73 0.02
N LEU A 198 -2.09 -4.96 0.26
CA LEU A 198 -2.12 -3.97 1.33
C LEU A 198 -3.17 -4.29 2.39
N GLY A 199 -4.25 -4.99 2.04
CA GLY A 199 -5.21 -5.46 3.04
C GLY A 199 -6.22 -6.47 2.49
N MET A 200 -6.82 -7.23 3.41
CA MET A 200 -7.89 -8.17 3.09
C MET A 200 -8.99 -8.13 4.15
N ARG A 201 -10.25 -8.34 3.74
CA ARG A 201 -11.38 -8.43 4.66
C ARG A 201 -12.44 -9.36 4.12
N GLU A 202 -12.98 -10.22 4.98
CA GLU A 202 -14.11 -11.08 4.62
C GLU A 202 -15.44 -10.41 4.90
N PHE A 203 -16.37 -10.61 3.97
CA PHE A 203 -17.76 -10.21 4.10
C PHE A 203 -18.66 -11.43 3.93
N LYS A 204 -19.68 -11.52 4.78
CA LYS A 204 -20.79 -12.46 4.64
C LYS A 204 -21.86 -11.81 3.78
N TYR A 205 -22.42 -12.56 2.84
CA TYR A 205 -23.56 -12.11 2.06
C TYR A 205 -24.85 -12.65 2.65
N THR A 206 -25.77 -11.75 2.99
CA THR A 206 -27.10 -12.05 3.52
C THR A 206 -28.16 -11.60 2.51
N GLY A 207 -29.28 -12.33 2.40
CA GLY A 207 -30.36 -12.00 1.47
C GLY A 207 -30.20 -12.58 0.05
N GLY A 208 -30.98 -12.07 -0.90
CA GLY A 208 -31.04 -12.56 -2.29
C GLY A 208 -30.66 -11.49 -3.32
N GLU A 209 -30.74 -11.80 -4.61
CA GLU A 209 -30.26 -10.95 -5.71
C GLU A 209 -30.72 -9.48 -5.66
N LYS A 210 -31.98 -9.24 -5.26
CA LYS A 210 -32.57 -7.90 -5.24
C LYS A 210 -32.32 -7.11 -3.95
N SER A 211 -32.11 -7.78 -2.82
CA SER A 211 -32.08 -7.15 -1.49
C SER A 211 -30.85 -7.47 -0.66
N GLY A 212 -29.96 -8.34 -1.15
CA GLY A 212 -28.87 -8.86 -0.34
C GLY A 212 -27.75 -7.87 -0.13
N THR A 213 -27.08 -8.02 1.01
CA THR A 213 -26.07 -7.11 1.54
C THR A 213 -24.84 -7.85 2.01
N LEU A 214 -23.68 -7.23 1.83
CA LEU A 214 -22.42 -7.64 2.40
C LEU A 214 -22.26 -7.01 3.79
N GLU A 215 -22.17 -7.88 4.79
CA GLU A 215 -21.87 -7.55 6.16
C GLU A 215 -20.47 -8.03 6.50
N ARG A 216 -19.75 -7.34 7.39
CA ARG A 216 -18.41 -7.78 7.79
C ARG A 216 -18.51 -9.15 8.46
N ALA A 217 -17.64 -10.06 8.08
CA ALA A 217 -17.52 -11.33 8.79
C ALA A 217 -16.92 -11.11 10.19
N ASP A 218 -17.06 -12.10 11.07
CA ASP A 218 -16.51 -12.05 12.44
C ASP A 218 -14.97 -12.18 12.44
N LYS A 219 -14.37 -12.47 11.29
CA LYS A 219 -12.92 -12.55 11.15
C LYS A 219 -12.31 -11.15 11.07
N PRO A 220 -11.21 -10.88 11.78
CA PRO A 220 -10.51 -9.61 11.66
C PRO A 220 -10.00 -9.42 10.23
N GLY A 221 -9.99 -8.17 9.78
CA GLY A 221 -9.30 -7.84 8.54
C GLY A 221 -7.77 -7.92 8.72
N LEU A 222 -7.07 -8.04 7.60
CA LEU A 222 -5.62 -8.10 7.52
C LEU A 222 -5.08 -6.84 6.85
N GLY A 223 -3.85 -6.46 7.19
CA GLY A 223 -3.15 -5.31 6.63
C GLY A 223 -3.88 -4.01 6.97
N ILE A 224 -3.98 -3.08 6.02
CA ILE A 224 -4.71 -1.82 6.22
C ILE A 224 -6.20 -2.02 6.52
N LEU A 225 -6.76 -3.19 6.19
CA LEU A 225 -8.16 -3.51 6.46
C LEU A 225 -8.38 -4.15 7.84
N SER A 226 -7.36 -4.28 8.67
CA SER A 226 -7.54 -4.53 10.11
C SER A 226 -8.21 -3.34 10.80
N ASP A 227 -7.95 -2.11 10.31
CA ASP A 227 -8.62 -0.90 10.74
C ASP A 227 -10.05 -0.82 10.15
N PRO A 228 -11.11 -0.86 10.99
CA PRO A 228 -12.48 -0.80 10.54
C PRO A 228 -12.85 0.50 9.82
N ASP A 229 -12.11 1.59 10.04
CA ASP A 229 -12.38 2.91 9.49
C ASP A 229 -11.75 3.12 8.10
N VAL A 230 -10.93 2.16 7.64
CA VAL A 230 -10.45 2.15 6.25
C VAL A 230 -11.58 1.72 5.32
N LEU A 231 -12.14 2.71 4.61
CA LEU A 231 -13.24 2.56 3.67
C LEU A 231 -12.72 2.44 2.24
N VAL A 232 -12.80 1.25 1.67
CA VAL A 232 -12.36 0.95 0.29
C VAL A 232 -13.36 1.47 -0.75
N LEU A 233 -14.65 1.37 -0.42
CA LEU A 233 -15.76 1.82 -1.24
C LEU A 233 -16.61 2.76 -0.39
N ARG A 234 -16.79 3.99 -0.89
CA ARG A 234 -17.56 5.04 -0.21
C ARG A 234 -18.52 5.76 -1.13
N ARG A 235 -19.58 6.35 -0.59
CA ARG A 235 -20.40 7.35 -1.30
C ARG A 235 -20.43 8.61 -0.44
N GLY A 236 -19.68 9.63 -0.85
CA GLY A 236 -19.37 10.75 0.04
C GLY A 236 -18.53 10.27 1.23
N THR A 237 -19.03 10.50 2.45
CA THR A 237 -18.40 10.07 3.71
C THR A 237 -18.89 8.71 4.20
N GLU A 238 -19.90 8.12 3.57
CA GLU A 238 -20.51 6.87 4.03
C GLU A 238 -19.82 5.64 3.43
N ALA A 239 -19.62 4.63 4.27
CA ALA A 239 -19.14 3.32 3.85
C ALA A 239 -20.18 2.62 2.98
N VAL A 240 -19.78 2.14 1.81
CA VAL A 240 -20.64 1.32 0.95
C VAL A 240 -20.03 -0.06 0.83
N THR A 241 -20.68 -1.07 1.42
CA THR A 241 -20.21 -2.46 1.29
C THR A 241 -20.75 -3.14 0.05
N THR A 242 -21.94 -2.71 -0.42
CA THR A 242 -22.73 -3.39 -1.46
C THR A 242 -23.27 -2.42 -2.49
N THR A 243 -22.61 -2.32 -3.65
CA THR A 243 -23.12 -1.58 -4.80
C THR A 243 -24.00 -2.47 -5.70
N PRO A 244 -24.82 -1.91 -6.60
CA PRO A 244 -25.53 -2.70 -7.61
C PRO A 244 -24.61 -3.62 -8.42
N GLU A 245 -23.41 -3.15 -8.77
CA GLU A 245 -22.40 -3.91 -9.52
C GLU A 245 -21.87 -5.09 -8.70
N ILE A 246 -21.64 -4.90 -7.39
CA ILE A 246 -21.24 -5.98 -6.48
C ILE A 246 -22.36 -7.02 -6.34
N ARG A 247 -23.62 -6.61 -6.23
CA ARG A 247 -24.75 -7.56 -6.20
C ARG A 247 -24.83 -8.35 -7.51
N ALA A 248 -24.77 -7.67 -8.64
CA ALA A 248 -24.78 -8.32 -9.95
C ALA A 248 -23.59 -9.29 -10.10
N PHE A 249 -22.40 -8.91 -9.63
CA PHE A 249 -21.25 -9.79 -9.57
C PHE A 249 -21.52 -11.03 -8.71
N LEU A 250 -22.00 -10.86 -7.47
CA LEU A 250 -22.24 -11.96 -6.53
C LEU A 250 -23.21 -13.02 -7.08
N HIS A 251 -24.23 -12.61 -7.83
CA HIS A 251 -25.19 -13.51 -8.49
C HIS A 251 -24.80 -13.91 -9.92
N GLY A 252 -23.76 -13.31 -10.49
CA GLY A 252 -23.25 -13.62 -11.83
C GLY A 252 -22.40 -14.90 -11.89
N PRO A 253 -21.98 -15.31 -13.11
CA PRO A 253 -21.20 -16.55 -13.31
C PRO A 253 -19.69 -16.39 -13.04
N GLU A 254 -19.22 -15.17 -12.77
CA GLU A 254 -17.81 -14.87 -12.59
C GLU A 254 -17.35 -15.20 -11.15
N PRO A 255 -16.22 -15.91 -10.95
CA PRO A 255 -15.72 -16.22 -9.60
C PRO A 255 -15.13 -15.00 -8.87
N LEU A 256 -14.64 -14.01 -9.64
CA LEU A 256 -14.01 -12.81 -9.10
C LEU A 256 -14.39 -11.55 -9.89
N ILE A 257 -14.24 -10.40 -9.24
CA ILE A 257 -14.34 -9.08 -9.87
C ILE A 257 -13.07 -8.29 -9.58
N VAL A 258 -12.58 -7.55 -10.58
CA VAL A 258 -11.45 -6.62 -10.44
C VAL A 258 -11.96 -5.23 -10.81
N THR A 259 -11.78 -4.25 -9.92
CA THR A 259 -12.17 -2.85 -10.17
C THR A 259 -11.24 -1.89 -9.44
N LYS A 260 -11.36 -0.59 -9.72
CA LYS A 260 -10.69 0.46 -8.95
C LYS A 260 -11.56 0.83 -7.75
N ALA A 261 -10.96 0.82 -6.57
CA ALA A 261 -11.55 1.44 -5.39
C ALA A 261 -11.59 2.96 -5.57
N ASN A 262 -12.47 3.64 -4.82
CA ASN A 262 -12.52 5.10 -4.78
C ASN A 262 -11.76 5.70 -3.58
N ALA A 263 -10.91 4.87 -2.96
CA ALA A 263 -9.92 5.24 -1.96
C ALA A 263 -8.51 5.17 -2.57
N LYS A 264 -7.68 6.19 -2.29
CA LYS A 264 -6.25 6.17 -2.62
C LYS A 264 -5.48 5.39 -1.56
N SER A 265 -4.36 4.79 -1.96
CA SER A 265 -3.53 4.02 -1.05
C SER A 265 -2.77 4.91 -0.06
N ALA A 266 -2.93 4.55 1.22
CA ALA A 266 -2.09 4.85 2.37
C ALA A 266 -0.58 4.55 2.16
N VAL A 267 -0.35 3.44 1.48
CA VAL A 267 0.90 2.69 1.54
C VAL A 267 1.52 2.62 0.14
N HIS A 268 2.84 2.77 0.06
CA HIS A 268 3.62 2.73 -1.18
C HIS A 268 3.38 3.94 -2.09
N ARG A 269 2.37 3.89 -2.96
CA ARG A 269 2.10 4.93 -3.98
C ARG A 269 0.72 5.55 -3.82
N ARG A 270 0.63 6.88 -4.00
CA ARG A 270 -0.59 7.69 -3.83
C ARG A 270 -1.58 7.62 -4.99
N ILE A 271 -1.96 6.40 -5.34
CA ILE A 271 -2.90 6.10 -6.43
C ILE A 271 -4.13 5.36 -5.90
N TYR A 272 -5.20 5.32 -6.69
CA TYR A 272 -6.40 4.54 -6.35
C TYR A 272 -6.06 3.08 -6.15
N LEU A 273 -6.54 2.51 -5.02
CA LEU A 273 -6.38 1.10 -4.71
C LEU A 273 -7.05 0.23 -5.78
N ASP A 274 -6.43 -0.88 -6.08
CA ASP A 274 -7.05 -1.97 -6.83
C ASP A 274 -7.86 -2.82 -5.86
N TYR A 275 -9.08 -3.14 -6.28
CA TYR A 275 -10.04 -3.95 -5.56
C TYR A 275 -10.21 -5.26 -6.29
N ILE A 276 -10.05 -6.37 -5.57
CA ILE A 276 -10.33 -7.71 -6.08
C ILE A 276 -11.32 -8.38 -5.12
N GLY A 277 -12.51 -8.65 -5.61
CA GLY A 277 -13.54 -9.37 -4.87
C GLY A 277 -13.58 -10.82 -5.30
N VAL A 278 -13.33 -11.75 -4.37
CA VAL A 278 -13.34 -13.20 -4.62
C VAL A 278 -14.57 -13.79 -3.95
N LYS A 279 -15.42 -14.49 -4.70
CA LYS A 279 -16.58 -15.17 -4.11
C LYS A 279 -16.13 -16.25 -3.14
N THR A 280 -16.78 -16.31 -2.00
CA THR A 280 -16.62 -17.41 -1.04
C THR A 280 -17.88 -18.26 -1.03
N TYR A 281 -17.70 -19.56 -0.81
CA TYR A 281 -18.78 -20.54 -0.78
C TYR A 281 -18.72 -21.35 0.51
N THR A 282 -19.88 -21.74 1.00
CA THR A 282 -20.00 -22.75 2.06
C THR A 282 -19.54 -24.12 1.55
N ALA A 283 -19.28 -25.06 2.46
CA ALA A 283 -18.97 -26.45 2.12
C ALA A 283 -20.05 -27.17 1.28
N LYS A 284 -21.28 -26.63 1.26
CA LYS A 284 -22.40 -27.14 0.44
C LYS A 284 -22.49 -26.47 -0.94
N GLY A 285 -21.55 -25.59 -1.29
CA GLY A 285 -21.53 -24.86 -2.55
C GLY A 285 -22.49 -23.68 -2.62
N THR A 286 -23.09 -23.25 -1.52
CA THR A 286 -23.91 -22.02 -1.49
C THR A 286 -23.01 -20.80 -1.31
N LEU A 287 -23.26 -19.72 -2.05
CA LEU A 287 -22.56 -18.44 -1.90
C LEU A 287 -22.61 -17.98 -0.43
N SER A 288 -21.44 -17.81 0.20
CA SER A 288 -21.34 -17.31 1.58
C SER A 288 -20.97 -15.83 1.65
N GLY A 289 -20.34 -15.29 0.62
CA GLY A 289 -19.99 -13.87 0.54
C GLY A 289 -18.75 -13.60 -0.29
N GLU A 290 -17.87 -12.75 0.24
CA GLU A 290 -16.75 -12.17 -0.50
C GLU A 290 -15.48 -12.09 0.36
N LEU A 291 -14.35 -12.56 -0.16
CA LEU A 291 -13.03 -12.11 0.29
C LEU A 291 -12.65 -10.88 -0.53
N ARG A 292 -12.59 -9.73 0.14
CA ARG A 292 -12.16 -8.46 -0.45
C ARG A 292 -10.67 -8.30 -0.27
N ILE A 293 -9.94 -8.15 -1.37
CA ILE A 293 -8.50 -7.92 -1.41
C ILE A 293 -8.26 -6.52 -1.95
N VAL A 294 -7.40 -5.75 -1.29
CA VAL A 294 -6.95 -4.44 -1.76
C VAL A 294 -5.45 -4.35 -1.82
N GLY A 295 -4.97 -3.60 -2.81
CA GLY A 295 -3.55 -3.42 -3.04
C GLY A 295 -3.28 -2.61 -4.29
N LEU A 296 -2.10 -2.81 -4.86
CA LEU A 296 -1.63 -2.13 -6.06
C LEU A 296 -0.99 -3.14 -7.02
N PHE A 297 -1.34 -3.10 -8.30
CA PHE A 297 -0.56 -3.82 -9.31
C PHE A 297 0.89 -3.31 -9.38
N THR A 298 1.83 -4.24 -9.54
CA THR A 298 3.25 -3.89 -9.67
C THR A 298 3.55 -3.24 -11.02
N SER A 299 4.66 -2.52 -11.16
CA SER A 299 5.06 -1.93 -12.45
C SER A 299 5.25 -2.99 -13.54
N THR A 300 5.67 -4.20 -13.16
CA THR A 300 5.80 -5.35 -14.06
C THR A 300 4.46 -5.86 -14.57
N ALA A 301 3.37 -5.70 -13.82
CA ALA A 301 2.02 -6.00 -14.30
C ALA A 301 1.61 -5.10 -15.47
N TYR A 302 1.94 -3.80 -15.40
CA TYR A 302 1.58 -2.83 -16.45
C TYR A 302 2.41 -2.93 -17.74
N THR A 303 3.59 -3.55 -17.67
CA THR A 303 4.50 -3.68 -18.82
C THR A 303 4.42 -5.03 -19.52
N ARG A 304 3.63 -5.97 -18.97
CA ARG A 304 3.35 -7.27 -19.61
C ARG A 304 2.17 -7.14 -20.57
N SER A 305 2.25 -7.89 -21.67
CA SER A 305 1.11 -8.03 -22.59
C SER A 305 -0.12 -8.55 -21.85
N VAL A 306 -1.28 -7.95 -22.11
CA VAL A 306 -2.59 -8.36 -21.55
C VAL A 306 -2.88 -9.85 -21.80
N MET A 307 -2.37 -10.40 -22.90
CA MET A 307 -2.49 -11.82 -23.26
C MET A 307 -1.74 -12.76 -22.32
N LYS A 308 -0.80 -12.24 -21.53
CA LYS A 308 -0.04 -12.98 -20.51
C LYS A 308 -0.62 -12.83 -19.10
N ILE A 309 -1.65 -12.02 -18.92
CA ILE A 309 -2.30 -11.82 -17.63
C ILE A 309 -3.53 -12.74 -17.58
N PRO A 310 -3.56 -13.76 -16.70
CA PRO A 310 -4.73 -14.62 -16.54
C PRO A 310 -5.98 -13.80 -16.23
N TYR A 311 -7.17 -14.32 -16.54
CA TYR A 311 -8.45 -13.61 -16.44
C TYR A 311 -8.63 -12.43 -17.42
N LEU A 312 -7.60 -11.62 -17.67
CA LEU A 312 -7.63 -10.58 -18.71
C LEU A 312 -7.47 -11.16 -20.10
N ARG A 313 -6.59 -12.16 -20.29
CA ARG A 313 -6.38 -12.80 -21.60
C ARG A 313 -7.66 -13.37 -22.19
N SER A 314 -8.49 -14.07 -21.41
CA SER A 314 -9.74 -14.66 -21.89
C SER A 314 -10.78 -13.59 -22.27
N LYS A 315 -10.79 -12.47 -21.55
CA LYS A 315 -11.62 -11.30 -21.89
C LYS A 315 -11.11 -10.62 -23.17
N ALA A 316 -9.80 -10.43 -23.28
CA ALA A 316 -9.16 -9.86 -24.46
C ALA A 316 -9.41 -10.75 -25.70
N GLU A 317 -9.25 -12.07 -25.59
CA GLU A 317 -9.56 -13.04 -26.65
C GLU A 317 -11.03 -12.95 -27.08
N THR A 318 -11.96 -12.84 -26.12
CA THR A 318 -13.38 -12.66 -26.43
C THR A 318 -13.65 -11.35 -27.18
N ILE A 319 -13.00 -10.25 -26.78
CA ILE A 319 -13.14 -8.96 -27.45
C ILE A 319 -12.52 -9.03 -28.86
N ILE A 320 -11.33 -9.62 -29.01
CA ILE A 320 -10.65 -9.81 -30.30
C ILE A 320 -11.54 -10.65 -31.23
N ALA A 321 -12.06 -11.78 -30.77
CA ALA A 321 -12.96 -12.64 -31.54
C ALA A 321 -14.24 -11.90 -31.97
N LYS A 322 -14.80 -11.06 -31.09
CA LYS A 322 -15.98 -10.24 -31.40
C LYS A 322 -15.68 -9.02 -32.28
N SER A 323 -14.44 -8.53 -32.29
CA SER A 323 -14.04 -7.35 -33.06
C SER A 323 -13.98 -7.60 -34.56
N GLY A 324 -13.87 -8.87 -34.98
CA GLY A 324 -13.76 -9.24 -36.40
C GLY A 324 -12.43 -8.88 -37.06
N PHE A 325 -11.46 -8.31 -36.32
CA PHE A 325 -10.14 -8.00 -36.85
C PHE A 325 -9.31 -9.27 -37.01
N ASN A 326 -8.60 -9.38 -38.14
CA ASN A 326 -7.58 -10.38 -38.34
C ASN A 326 -6.41 -10.12 -37.36
N PRO A 327 -6.04 -11.06 -36.48
CA PRO A 327 -4.97 -10.89 -35.49
C PRO A 327 -3.60 -10.55 -36.11
N ASN A 328 -3.40 -10.93 -37.38
CA ASN A 328 -2.12 -10.74 -38.07
C ASN A 328 -1.98 -9.37 -38.75
N ASP A 329 -3.09 -8.66 -38.96
CA ASP A 329 -3.11 -7.36 -39.60
C ASP A 329 -2.82 -6.24 -38.59
N HIS A 330 -2.46 -5.06 -39.11
CA HIS A 330 -2.05 -3.90 -38.31
C HIS A 330 -3.05 -3.58 -37.18
N SER A 331 -4.36 -3.59 -37.48
CA SER A 331 -5.42 -3.32 -36.50
C SER A 331 -5.56 -4.41 -35.44
N GLY A 332 -5.36 -5.69 -35.80
CA GLY A 332 -5.35 -6.79 -34.84
C GLY A 332 -4.14 -6.76 -33.91
N LYS A 333 -2.96 -6.47 -34.46
CA LYS A 333 -1.73 -6.27 -33.67
C LYS A 333 -1.80 -5.05 -32.76
N ALA A 334 -2.39 -3.96 -33.24
CA ALA A 334 -2.60 -2.75 -32.43
C ALA A 334 -3.53 -3.05 -31.24
N LEU A 335 -4.63 -3.78 -31.45
CA LEU A 335 -5.57 -4.16 -30.40
C LEU A 335 -4.94 -5.06 -29.32
N ILE A 336 -3.99 -5.92 -29.69
CA ILE A 336 -3.27 -6.83 -28.77
C ILE A 336 -2.21 -6.09 -27.92
N ASN A 337 -1.72 -4.95 -28.41
CA ASN A 337 -0.61 -4.20 -27.82
C ASN A 337 -1.03 -2.95 -27.02
N VAL A 338 -2.33 -2.78 -26.74
CA VAL A 338 -2.85 -1.68 -25.90
C VAL A 338 -2.52 -1.88 -24.43
#